data_AF-A0A5Z9W934-F1
#
_entry.id   AF-A0A5Z9W934-F1
#
_cell.length_a   1.000
_cell.length_b   1.000
_cell.length_c   1.000
_cell.angle_alpha   90.00
_cell.angle_beta   90.00
_cell.angle_gamma   90.00
#
_symmetry.space_group_name_H-M   'P 1'
#
loop_
_entity.id
_entity.type
_entity.pdbx_description
1 polymer ?
#
loop_
_entity_poly.entity_id
_entity_poly.type
_entity_poly.pdbx_seq_one_letter_code
_entity_poly.pdbx_strand_id
1 'polypeptide(L)'
;MKKGVMVGCFCVFLAGCATATKTYAPDGREAYTIECSGVGGSWAMCQAKAGDLCGSKGYDLISTGSDQGAIANIDGSTGNAFATNTISRSMYIACKK
;
A
#
# COMPACT_ATOMS: atom_id res chain seq x y z
N MET A 1 41.69 -22.00 5.16
CA MET A 1 41.38 -20.57 5.35
C MET A 1 41.30 -19.91 3.98
N LYS A 2 40.12 -19.43 3.56
CA LYS A 2 39.91 -18.20 2.74
C LYS A 2 38.50 -18.21 2.11
N LYS A 3 37.58 -17.57 2.83
CA LYS A 3 36.59 -16.60 2.35
C LYS A 3 35.68 -17.02 1.18
N GLY A 4 34.71 -17.88 1.47
CA GLY A 4 33.48 -17.96 0.68
C GLY A 4 32.55 -16.82 1.09
N VAL A 5 32.41 -15.83 0.20
CA VAL A 5 31.58 -14.65 0.38
C VAL A 5 30.14 -15.06 0.68
N MET A 6 29.71 -14.83 1.93
CA MET A 6 28.31 -14.85 2.31
C MET A 6 27.67 -13.61 1.66
N VAL A 7 27.20 -13.78 0.43
CA VAL A 7 26.34 -12.81 -0.26
C VAL A 7 25.07 -12.71 0.57
N GLY A 8 25.08 -11.79 1.53
CA GLY A 8 23.92 -11.39 2.29
C GLY A 8 22.91 -10.82 1.30
N CYS A 9 21.85 -11.60 1.04
CA CYS A 9 20.66 -11.12 0.37
C CYS A 9 19.99 -10.12 1.32
N PHE A 10 20.46 -8.87 1.27
CA PHE A 10 19.85 -7.75 1.96
C PHE A 10 18.58 -7.42 1.17
N CYS A 11 17.51 -8.18 1.42
CA CYS A 11 16.16 -7.88 0.94
C CYS A 11 15.67 -6.62 1.64
N VAL A 12 16.10 -5.46 1.15
CA VAL A 12 15.50 -4.17 1.51
C VAL A 12 14.14 -4.13 0.83
N PHE A 13 13.15 -4.76 1.45
CA PHE A 13 11.76 -4.42 1.19
C PHE A 13 11.52 -3.05 1.85
N LEU A 14 11.90 -1.99 1.13
CA LEU A 14 11.26 -0.68 1.26
C LEU A 14 9.82 -0.81 0.74
N ALA A 15 9.02 -1.68 1.36
CA ALA A 15 7.59 -1.63 1.21
C ALA A 15 7.17 -0.40 1.99
N GLY A 16 6.87 0.70 1.27
CA GLY A 16 6.12 1.80 1.84
C GLY A 16 4.97 1.23 2.67
N CYS A 17 4.77 1.76 3.87
CA CYS A 17 3.83 1.22 4.85
C CYS A 17 2.40 1.21 4.30
N ALA A 18 2.02 0.20 3.52
CA ALA A 18 0.63 -0.10 3.25
C ALA A 18 0.03 -0.64 4.55
N THR A 19 -0.83 0.15 5.17
CA THR A 19 -1.53 -0.22 6.39
C THR A 19 -2.81 -0.97 6.01
N ALA A 20 -3.21 -1.92 6.83
CA ALA A 20 -4.43 -2.68 6.62
C ALA A 20 -5.20 -2.79 7.93
N THR A 21 -6.48 -2.48 7.87
CA THR A 21 -7.41 -2.55 8.99
C THR A 21 -8.38 -3.68 8.75
N LYS A 22 -8.42 -4.64 9.68
CA LYS A 22 -9.34 -5.78 9.64
C LYS A 22 -10.78 -5.32 9.91
N THR A 23 -11.70 -5.89 9.16
CA THR A 23 -13.15 -5.69 9.26
C THR A 23 -13.85 -6.94 8.71
N TYR A 24 -15.16 -6.87 8.44
CA TYR A 24 -15.95 -7.97 7.89
C TYR A 24 -16.83 -7.48 6.75
N ALA A 25 -17.01 -8.35 5.75
CA ALA A 25 -17.91 -8.11 4.64
C ALA A 25 -19.37 -8.40 5.03
N PRO A 26 -20.37 -7.86 4.31
CA PRO A 26 -21.79 -8.09 4.58
C PRO A 26 -22.21 -9.56 4.56
N ASP A 27 -21.43 -10.40 3.90
CA ASP A 27 -21.60 -11.86 3.82
C ASP A 27 -20.85 -12.62 4.93
N GLY A 28 -20.26 -11.92 5.89
CA GLY A 28 -19.56 -12.46 7.05
C GLY A 28 -18.12 -12.89 6.80
N ARG A 29 -17.57 -12.66 5.59
CA ARG A 29 -16.17 -12.98 5.31
C ARG A 29 -15.22 -12.00 5.98
N GLU A 30 -14.02 -12.47 6.28
CA GLU A 30 -12.93 -11.63 6.74
C GLU A 30 -12.59 -10.61 5.64
N ALA A 31 -12.57 -9.34 6.02
CA ALA A 31 -12.37 -8.24 5.08
C ALA A 31 -11.33 -7.25 5.61
N TYR A 32 -10.76 -6.47 4.71
CA TYR A 32 -9.71 -5.52 5.03
C TYR A 32 -9.89 -4.23 4.25
N THR A 33 -9.77 -3.12 4.97
CA THR A 33 -9.54 -1.81 4.37
C THR A 33 -8.02 -1.59 4.33
N ILE A 34 -7.45 -1.53 3.15
CA ILE A 34 -6.03 -1.37 2.90
C ILE A 34 -5.79 0.06 2.43
N GLU A 35 -4.87 0.76 3.07
CA GLU A 35 -4.44 2.10 2.74
C GLU A 35 -2.98 2.06 2.28
N CYS A 36 -2.75 2.44 1.04
CA CYS A 36 -1.44 2.39 0.37
C CYS A 36 -0.97 3.79 -0.04
N SER A 37 -1.58 4.82 0.55
CA SER A 37 -1.19 6.21 0.38
C SER A 37 0.24 6.47 0.83
N GLY A 38 1.01 7.26 0.07
CA GLY A 38 2.37 7.65 0.42
C GLY A 38 3.29 7.88 -0.79
N VAL A 39 4.51 8.36 -0.53
CA VAL A 39 5.53 8.59 -1.57
C VAL A 39 5.94 7.23 -2.14
N GLY A 40 5.46 6.90 -3.35
CA GLY A 40 5.63 5.58 -3.99
C GLY A 40 4.46 4.61 -3.77
N GLY A 41 3.43 5.01 -3.03
CA GLY A 41 2.20 4.25 -2.84
C GLY A 41 1.54 3.96 -4.18
N SER A 42 1.41 2.68 -4.56
CA SER A 42 0.88 2.25 -5.86
C SER A 42 -0.21 1.20 -5.69
N TRP A 43 -1.12 1.08 -6.64
CA TRP A 43 -2.13 0.00 -6.65
C TRP A 43 -1.51 -1.39 -6.52
N ALA A 44 -0.30 -1.60 -7.08
CA ALA A 44 0.47 -2.82 -6.92
C ALA A 44 0.79 -3.15 -5.45
N MET A 45 1.05 -2.14 -4.62
CA MET A 45 1.33 -2.32 -3.19
C MET A 45 0.07 -2.76 -2.43
N CYS A 46 -1.10 -2.22 -2.79
CA CYS A 46 -2.36 -2.68 -2.21
C CYS A 46 -2.68 -4.12 -2.58
N GLN A 47 -2.44 -4.48 -3.85
CA GLN A 47 -2.65 -5.85 -4.34
C GLN A 47 -1.68 -6.83 -3.68
N ALA A 48 -0.40 -6.46 -3.51
CA ALA A 48 0.56 -7.27 -2.78
C ALA A 48 0.12 -7.49 -1.33
N LYS A 49 -0.26 -6.41 -0.63
CA LYS A 49 -0.75 -6.49 0.76
C LYS A 49 -2.02 -7.33 0.88
N ALA A 50 -2.95 -7.21 -0.07
CA ALA A 50 -4.16 -8.04 -0.13
C ALA A 50 -3.81 -9.53 -0.34
N GLY A 51 -2.82 -9.81 -1.19
CA GLY A 51 -2.27 -11.16 -1.38
C GLY A 51 -1.61 -11.71 -0.11
N ASP A 52 -0.85 -10.91 0.61
CA ASP A 52 -0.26 -11.30 1.90
C ASP A 52 -1.32 -11.59 2.97
N LEU A 53 -2.40 -10.82 3.00
CA LEU A 53 -3.48 -10.97 3.99
C LEU A 53 -4.34 -12.21 3.75
N CYS A 54 -4.77 -12.43 2.50
CA CYS A 54 -5.67 -13.54 2.18
C CYS A 54 -4.94 -14.80 1.68
N GLY A 55 -3.64 -14.70 1.39
CA GLY A 55 -2.79 -15.81 0.94
C GLY A 55 -3.33 -16.52 -0.30
N SER A 56 -3.13 -17.84 -0.34
CA SER A 56 -3.56 -18.70 -1.46
C SER A 56 -5.07 -18.76 -1.67
N LYS A 57 -5.88 -18.30 -0.71
CA LYS A 57 -7.34 -18.18 -0.89
C LYS A 57 -7.69 -17.13 -1.94
N GLY A 58 -6.84 -16.11 -2.06
CA GLY A 58 -7.15 -14.91 -2.84
C GLY A 58 -8.22 -14.05 -2.19
N TYR A 59 -8.57 -12.96 -2.86
CA TYR A 59 -9.50 -11.95 -2.37
C TYR A 59 -10.43 -11.47 -3.48
N ASP A 60 -11.57 -10.92 -3.07
CA ASP A 60 -12.46 -10.13 -3.92
C ASP A 60 -12.23 -8.65 -3.66
N LEU A 61 -12.05 -7.88 -4.73
CA LEU A 61 -12.01 -6.42 -4.69
C LEU A 61 -13.44 -5.90 -4.60
N ILE A 62 -13.83 -5.37 -3.43
CA ILE A 62 -15.19 -4.85 -3.21
C ILE A 62 -15.27 -3.39 -3.61
N SER A 63 -14.28 -2.59 -3.20
CA SER A 63 -14.23 -1.17 -3.55
C SER A 63 -12.80 -0.65 -3.58
N THR A 64 -12.57 0.39 -4.37
CA THR A 64 -11.31 1.13 -4.45
C THR A 64 -11.59 2.59 -4.15
N GLY A 65 -10.80 3.17 -3.25
CA GLY A 65 -10.68 4.60 -3.08
C GLY A 65 -10.12 5.24 -4.36
N SER A 66 -10.42 6.51 -4.56
CA SER A 66 -10.02 7.25 -5.74
C SER A 66 -8.62 7.85 -5.58
N ASP A 67 -7.85 7.87 -6.68
CA ASP A 67 -6.54 8.54 -6.78
C ASP A 67 -6.70 10.07 -6.68
N GLN A 68 -7.00 10.60 -5.49
CA GLN A 68 -7.07 12.04 -5.26
C GLN A 68 -5.92 12.48 -4.35
N GLY A 69 -5.15 13.44 -4.86
CA GLY A 69 -4.31 14.29 -4.02
C GLY A 69 -3.22 14.98 -4.82
N ALA A 70 -3.51 16.21 -5.22
CA ALA A 70 -2.50 17.23 -5.43
C ALA A 70 -2.57 18.16 -4.22
N ILE A 71 -1.52 18.18 -3.40
CA ILE A 71 -1.34 19.24 -2.41
C ILE A 71 -0.34 20.24 -2.99
N ALA A 72 -0.85 21.40 -3.37
CA ALA A 72 -0.04 22.55 -3.74
C ALA A 72 0.42 23.22 -2.44
N ASN A 73 1.71 23.11 -2.13
CA ASN A 73 2.31 23.86 -1.03
C ASN A 73 3.06 25.06 -1.62
N ILE A 74 2.84 26.23 -1.03
CA ILE A 74 3.57 27.45 -1.37
C ILE A 74 4.55 27.69 -0.23
N ASP A 75 5.85 27.62 -0.54
CA ASP A 75 6.88 28.00 0.41
C ASP A 75 6.88 29.52 0.55
N GLY A 76 6.36 30.03 1.67
CA GLY A 76 6.24 31.48 1.95
C GLY A 76 7.58 32.22 2.06
N SER A 77 8.69 31.48 2.17
CA SER A 77 10.06 31.99 2.30
C SER A 77 10.76 32.19 0.96
N THR A 78 10.46 31.37 -0.04
CA THR A 78 11.15 31.34 -1.34
C THR A 78 10.22 31.70 -2.50
N GLY A 79 8.90 31.77 -2.27
CA GLY A 79 7.90 32.02 -3.32
C GLY A 79 7.74 30.85 -4.31
N ASN A 80 8.37 29.71 -4.02
CA ASN A 80 8.32 28.52 -4.86
C ASN A 80 7.08 27.68 -4.53
N ALA A 81 6.34 27.32 -5.57
CA ALA A 81 5.23 26.38 -5.48
C ALA A 81 5.75 24.96 -5.76
N PHE A 82 5.60 24.06 -4.78
CA PHE A 82 5.86 22.63 -4.98
C PHE A 82 4.54 21.88 -4.88
N ALA A 83 4.14 21.23 -5.97
CA ALA A 83 3.04 20.29 -5.96
C ALA A 83 3.61 18.91 -5.59
N THR A 84 3.23 18.39 -4.43
CA THR A 84 3.47 16.97 -4.12
C THR A 84 2.17 16.19 -4.35
N ASN A 85 2.29 15.09 -5.08
CA ASN A 85 1.17 14.22 -5.38
C ASN A 85 1.00 13.24 -4.21
N THR A 86 0.24 13.63 -3.19
CA THR A 86 -0.19 12.68 -2.16
C THR A 86 -1.35 11.89 -2.73
N ILE A 87 -1.06 10.93 -3.61
CA ILE A 87 -2.11 10.08 -4.16
C ILE A 87 -2.66 9.23 -3.03
N SER A 88 -3.89 9.53 -2.62
CA SER A 88 -4.56 8.72 -1.62
C SER A 88 -5.08 7.45 -2.31
N ARG A 89 -4.60 6.27 -1.93
CA ARG A 89 -4.98 4.99 -2.54
C ARG A 89 -5.40 4.02 -1.48
N SER A 90 -6.70 3.77 -1.38
CA SER A 90 -7.25 2.75 -0.49
C SER A 90 -8.04 1.70 -1.27
N MET A 91 -8.17 0.49 -0.72
CA MET A 91 -9.11 -0.51 -1.23
C MET A 91 -9.74 -1.31 -0.10
N TYR A 92 -10.95 -1.77 -0.36
CA TYR A 92 -11.70 -2.65 0.49
C TYR A 92 -11.82 -4.02 -0.17
N ILE A 93 -11.34 -5.05 0.52
CA ILE A 93 -11.35 -6.44 0.04
C ILE A 93 -12.03 -7.38 1.03
N ALA A 94 -12.52 -8.51 0.53
CA ALA A 94 -12.85 -9.67 1.35
C ALA A 94 -12.05 -10.89 0.91
N CYS A 95 -11.51 -11.64 1.87
CA CYS A 95 -10.86 -12.91 1.57
C CYS A 95 -11.89 -13.92 1.07
N LYS A 96 -11.49 -14.76 0.12
CA LYS A 96 -12.33 -15.90 -0.31
C LYS A 96 -12.32 -16.99 0.76
N LYS A 97 -13.35 -17.84 0.75
CA LYS A 97 -13.50 -18.93 1.73
C LYS A 97 -12.47 -20.03 1.48
#